data_AF-A0A6P9E9Q4-F1
#
_entry.id   AF-A0A6P9E9Q4-F1
#
_cell.length_a   1.000
_cell.length_b   1.000
_cell.length_c   1.000
_cell.angle_alpha   90.00
_cell.angle_beta   90.00
_cell.angle_gamma   90.00
#
_symmetry.space_group_name_H-M   'P 1'
#
loop_
_entity.id
_entity.type
_entity.pdbx_description
1 polymer ?
#
loop_
_entity_poly.entity_id
_entity_poly.type
_entity_poly.pdbx_seq_one_letter_code
_entity_poly.pdbx_strand_id
1 'polypeptide(L)'
;MIAVAGTSTRPRTNNKQEVEHEVEEPEDESGEGSEEGSEEESDESEGKNEKRKGTLGVIQIENPNLVQPKSLKARDLDVGKTTELSRREREQLEKQKAHEQYMKLQEQGKTEQARKDLAFISLIRQQRAEAAKKREEERAAKELKKAEARK
;
A
#
# COMPACT_ATOMS: atom_id res chain seq x y z
N MET A 1 -4.02 27.91 -53.50
CA MET A 1 -4.23 27.80 -52.05
C MET A 1 -5.37 26.81 -51.82
N ILE A 2 -5.07 25.60 -51.34
CA ILE A 2 -6.08 24.66 -50.84
C ILE A 2 -5.48 24.05 -49.58
N ALA A 3 -5.94 24.50 -48.42
CA ALA A 3 -5.57 23.95 -47.13
C ALA A 3 -6.34 22.65 -46.92
N VAL A 4 -5.64 21.52 -46.82
CA VAL A 4 -6.25 20.26 -46.38
C VAL A 4 -5.99 20.15 -44.88
N ALA A 5 -7.05 20.40 -44.13
CA ALA A 5 -7.15 20.32 -42.69
C ALA A 5 -6.83 18.91 -42.18
N GLY A 6 -6.23 18.84 -40.99
CA GLY A 6 -5.76 17.62 -40.36
C GLY A 6 -6.86 16.60 -40.07
N THR A 7 -6.63 15.37 -40.54
CA THR A 7 -7.41 14.19 -40.13
C THR A 7 -6.71 13.53 -38.94
N SER A 8 -6.89 14.11 -37.75
CA SER A 8 -6.55 13.45 -36.50
C SER A 8 -7.59 12.37 -36.20
N THR A 9 -7.44 11.20 -36.82
CA THR A 9 -8.32 10.06 -36.57
C THR A 9 -7.67 9.15 -35.53
N ARG A 10 -7.62 9.59 -34.28
CA ARG A 10 -7.36 8.68 -33.14
C ARG A 10 -8.63 8.61 -32.28
N PRO A 11 -9.45 7.56 -32.40
CA PRO A 11 -10.53 7.36 -31.47
C PRO A 11 -9.95 7.02 -30.09
N ARG A 12 -10.28 7.81 -29.06
CA ARG A 12 -10.12 7.38 -27.67
C ARG A 12 -11.22 6.38 -27.37
N THR A 13 -11.00 5.12 -27.71
CA THR A 13 -11.79 4.02 -27.14
C THR A 13 -11.08 3.55 -25.88
N ASN A 14 -11.72 3.74 -24.73
CA ASN A 14 -11.36 3.05 -23.49
C ASN A 14 -11.58 1.55 -23.73
N ASN A 15 -10.58 0.86 -24.28
CA ASN A 15 -10.57 -0.60 -24.33
C ASN A 15 -10.30 -1.12 -22.91
N LYS A 16 -11.38 -1.28 -22.15
CA LYS A 16 -11.48 -2.23 -21.06
C LYS A 16 -11.58 -3.61 -21.71
N GLN A 17 -10.45 -4.09 -22.24
CA GLN A 17 -10.32 -5.45 -22.73
C GLN A 17 -9.98 -6.31 -21.52
N GLU A 18 -10.95 -7.14 -21.18
CA GLU A 18 -10.90 -8.24 -20.22
C GLU A 18 -9.57 -8.98 -20.38
N VAL A 19 -8.69 -8.80 -19.41
CA VAL A 19 -7.61 -9.74 -19.14
C VAL A 19 -8.20 -10.67 -18.11
N GLU A 20 -8.63 -11.84 -18.56
CA GLU A 20 -8.81 -13.02 -17.72
C GLU A 20 -7.46 -13.28 -17.05
N HIS A 21 -7.25 -12.66 -15.90
CA HIS A 21 -6.25 -13.06 -14.94
C HIS A 21 -7.02 -13.81 -13.87
N GLU A 22 -6.88 -15.13 -13.86
CA GLU A 22 -7.12 -15.95 -12.66
C GLU A 22 -6.19 -15.41 -11.56
N VAL A 23 -6.64 -14.33 -10.92
CA VAL A 23 -6.23 -13.92 -9.60
C VAL A 23 -7.27 -14.57 -8.71
N GLU A 24 -6.88 -15.62 -8.00
CA GLU A 24 -7.58 -15.99 -6.78
C GLU A 24 -7.48 -14.78 -5.83
N GLU A 25 -8.43 -13.86 -5.93
CA GLU A 25 -8.65 -12.85 -4.91
C GLU A 25 -9.31 -13.55 -3.70
N PRO A 26 -8.87 -13.27 -2.46
CA PRO A 26 -9.68 -13.61 -1.31
C PRO A 26 -10.93 -12.72 -1.31
N GLU A 27 -12.09 -13.36 -1.42
CA GLU A 27 -13.39 -12.73 -1.24
C GLU A 27 -13.51 -12.26 0.23
N ASP A 28 -13.08 -11.04 0.50
CA ASP A 28 -13.42 -10.32 1.73
C ASP A 28 -14.72 -9.55 1.46
N GLU A 29 -15.77 -10.09 2.08
CA GLU A 29 -17.13 -9.59 2.11
C GLU A 29 -17.15 -8.13 2.60
N SER A 30 -17.15 -7.18 1.65
CA SER A 30 -17.41 -5.76 1.91
C SER A 30 -18.87 -5.57 2.32
N GLY A 31 -19.17 -5.90 3.57
CA GLY A 31 -20.38 -5.51 4.26
C GLY A 31 -20.46 -3.99 4.37
N GLU A 32 -21.24 -3.39 3.47
CA GLU A 32 -21.73 -2.02 3.59
C GLU A 32 -22.66 -1.96 4.80
N GLY A 33 -22.11 -1.52 5.93
CA GLY A 33 -22.83 -1.36 7.18
C GLY A 33 -22.05 -0.45 8.10
N SER A 34 -22.19 0.86 7.92
CA SER A 34 -21.91 1.80 9.00
C SER A 34 -22.71 3.07 8.79
N GLU A 35 -23.92 3.08 9.38
CA GLU A 35 -24.53 4.33 9.82
C GLU A 35 -23.53 5.09 10.70
N GLU A 36 -23.42 6.39 10.44
CA GLU A 36 -22.90 7.36 11.40
C GLU A 36 -23.74 7.32 12.68
N GLY A 37 -23.09 6.95 13.78
CA GLY A 37 -23.64 7.00 15.13
C GLY A 37 -22.49 7.06 16.13
N SER A 38 -21.60 8.04 15.95
CA SER A 38 -20.51 8.33 16.88
C SER A 38 -21.07 8.99 18.14
N GLU A 39 -21.54 8.17 19.09
CA GLU A 39 -21.77 8.59 20.47
C GLU A 39 -20.52 8.21 21.29
N GLU A 40 -19.59 9.15 21.34
CA GLU A 40 -18.46 9.16 22.26
C GLU A 40 -18.99 9.51 23.65
N GLU A 41 -19.23 8.50 24.49
CA GLU A 41 -19.33 8.68 25.95
C GLU A 41 -18.14 7.96 26.58
N SER A 42 -17.01 8.67 26.54
CA SER A 42 -15.86 8.40 27.39
C SER A 42 -16.20 8.89 28.80
N ASP A 43 -16.85 8.05 29.61
CA ASP A 43 -16.99 8.32 31.05
C ASP A 43 -15.73 7.81 31.77
N GLU A 44 -14.71 8.64 31.75
CA GLU A 44 -13.58 8.56 32.67
C GLU A 44 -14.00 9.16 34.01
N SER A 45 -14.39 8.33 34.98
CA SER A 45 -14.36 8.76 36.38
C SER A 45 -14.11 7.59 37.34
N GLU A 46 -12.84 7.45 37.70
CA GLU A 46 -12.38 7.29 39.08
C GLU A 46 -13.49 7.55 40.13
N GLY A 47 -13.78 6.54 40.95
CA GLY A 47 -14.59 6.72 42.15
C GLY A 47 -15.72 5.72 42.24
N LYS A 48 -15.67 4.91 43.31
CA LYS A 48 -16.83 4.21 43.87
C LYS A 48 -17.98 5.21 44.04
N ASN A 49 -18.82 5.47 43.03
CA ASN A 49 -20.11 6.19 43.07
C ASN A 49 -20.67 6.55 41.67
N GLU A 50 -20.38 5.80 40.60
CA GLU A 50 -21.25 5.85 39.42
C GLU A 50 -22.64 5.35 39.85
N LYS A 51 -23.64 6.24 39.80
CA LYS A 51 -25.03 5.94 40.17
C LYS A 51 -25.58 4.93 39.16
N ARG A 52 -25.38 3.63 39.44
CA ARG A 52 -25.96 2.55 38.65
C ARG A 52 -27.47 2.75 38.58
N LYS A 53 -28.02 2.79 37.37
CA LYS A 53 -29.46 2.98 37.15
C LYS A 53 -30.25 1.86 37.85
N GLY A 54 -31.28 2.25 38.60
CA GLY A 54 -32.23 1.32 39.21
C GLY A 54 -31.68 0.49 40.38
N THR A 55 -32.15 -0.76 40.50
CA THR A 55 -31.83 -1.67 41.61
C THR A 55 -30.46 -2.35 41.50
N LEU A 56 -29.74 -2.13 40.39
CA LEU A 56 -28.43 -2.73 40.11
C LEU A 56 -27.33 -2.32 41.10
N GLY A 57 -27.51 -1.22 41.84
CA GLY A 57 -26.62 -0.81 42.93
C GLY A 57 -26.89 -1.52 44.26
N VAL A 58 -28.10 -2.08 44.44
CA VAL A 58 -28.53 -2.75 45.68
C VAL A 58 -28.20 -4.24 45.65
N ILE A 59 -28.16 -4.84 44.47
CA ILE A 59 -27.84 -6.26 44.28
C ILE A 59 -26.32 -6.45 44.38
N GLN A 60 -25.88 -7.20 45.39
CA GLN A 60 -24.48 -7.57 45.57
C GLN A 60 -24.10 -8.64 44.54
N ILE A 61 -23.19 -8.30 43.62
CA ILE A 61 -22.69 -9.24 42.61
C ILE A 61 -21.61 -10.10 43.28
N GLU A 62 -22.00 -11.22 43.89
CA GLU A 62 -21.11 -12.23 44.46
C GLU A 62 -20.60 -13.20 43.38
N ASN A 63 -20.02 -12.66 42.30
CA ASN A 63 -19.38 -13.52 41.30
C ASN A 63 -17.94 -13.82 41.77
N PRO A 64 -17.60 -15.08 42.12
CA PRO A 64 -16.26 -15.44 42.60
C PRO A 64 -15.16 -15.25 41.53
N ASN A 65 -15.54 -15.15 40.25
CA ASN A 65 -14.64 -14.83 39.14
C ASN A 65 -14.64 -13.33 38.78
N LEU A 66 -15.28 -12.47 39.59
CA LEU A 66 -15.29 -11.03 39.35
C LEU A 66 -13.92 -10.44 39.68
N VAL A 67 -13.05 -10.45 38.68
CA VAL A 67 -11.74 -9.81 38.76
C VAL A 67 -11.95 -8.31 38.79
N GLN A 68 -11.73 -7.70 39.96
CA GLN A 68 -11.70 -6.24 40.09
C GLN A 68 -10.50 -5.69 39.33
N PRO A 69 -10.66 -4.62 38.52
CA PRO A 69 -9.53 -3.99 37.85
C PRO A 69 -8.55 -3.47 38.91
N LYS A 70 -7.32 -3.98 38.90
CA LYS A 70 -6.24 -3.51 39.76
C LYS A 70 -5.48 -2.42 39.01
N SER A 71 -5.43 -1.22 39.55
CA SER A 71 -4.60 -0.14 39.00
C SER A 71 -3.13 -0.45 39.28
N LEU A 72 -2.42 -0.91 38.25
CA LEU A 72 -0.97 -1.08 38.30
C LEU A 72 -0.31 0.28 38.11
N LYS A 73 0.65 0.61 38.98
CA LYS A 73 1.42 1.84 38.87
C LYS A 73 2.51 1.65 37.83
N ALA A 74 2.76 2.68 37.01
CA ALA A 74 3.76 2.64 35.94
C ALA A 74 5.19 2.26 36.39
N ARG A 75 5.49 2.34 37.70
CA ARG A 75 6.78 1.97 38.29
C ARG A 75 6.96 0.46 38.50
N ASP A 76 5.88 -0.30 38.51
CA ASP A 76 5.91 -1.76 38.70
C ASP A 76 5.90 -2.51 37.35
N LEU A 77 5.87 -1.77 36.23
CA LEU A 77 6.00 -2.33 34.88
C LEU A 77 7.47 -2.62 34.58
N ASP A 78 7.83 -3.89 34.68
CA ASP A 78 9.18 -4.39 34.41
C ASP A 78 9.40 -4.50 32.89
N VAL A 79 9.96 -3.45 32.28
CA VAL A 79 10.22 -3.31 30.83
C VAL A 79 11.17 -4.40 30.29
N GLY A 80 11.92 -5.08 31.17
CA GLY A 80 12.84 -6.15 30.79
C GLY A 80 12.18 -7.52 30.62
N LYS A 81 10.95 -7.71 31.12
CA LYS A 81 10.16 -8.89 30.81
C LYS A 81 9.53 -8.64 29.45
N THR A 82 10.12 -9.19 28.40
CA THR A 82 9.40 -9.39 27.14
C THR A 82 8.15 -10.17 27.51
N THR A 83 7.02 -9.48 27.66
CA THR A 83 5.71 -10.12 27.63
C THR A 83 5.76 -10.96 26.38
N GLU A 84 5.79 -12.28 26.53
CA GLU A 84 5.86 -13.19 25.40
C GLU A 84 4.70 -12.79 24.50
N LEU A 85 5.03 -12.09 23.40
CA LEU A 85 4.03 -11.56 22.48
C LEU A 85 3.02 -12.66 22.26
N SER A 86 1.75 -12.34 22.49
CA SER A 86 0.67 -13.31 22.40
C SER A 86 0.84 -14.07 21.08
N ARG A 87 0.54 -15.38 21.03
CA ARG A 87 0.74 -16.18 19.80
C ARG A 87 0.19 -15.45 18.56
N ARG A 88 -0.94 -14.76 18.73
CA ARG A 88 -1.56 -13.87 17.72
C ARG A 88 -0.66 -12.70 17.30
N GLU A 89 -0.04 -12.01 18.24
CA GLU A 89 0.84 -10.87 17.96
C GLU A 89 2.14 -11.29 17.26
N ARG A 90 2.67 -12.48 17.58
CA ARG A 90 3.83 -13.04 16.88
C ARG A 90 3.51 -13.34 15.43
N GLU A 91 2.40 -14.00 15.17
CA GLU A 91 1.95 -14.31 13.81
C GLU A 91 1.63 -13.04 13.00
N GLN A 92 1.03 -12.03 13.62
CA GLN A 92 0.77 -10.75 12.96
C GLN A 92 2.07 -10.01 12.59
N LEU A 93 3.05 -9.96 13.50
CA LEU A 93 4.35 -9.36 13.22
C LEU A 93 5.14 -10.14 12.17
N GLU A 94 5.03 -11.47 12.16
CA GLU A 94 5.66 -12.30 11.14
C GLU A 94 5.02 -12.07 9.76
N LYS A 95 3.69 -11.97 9.68
CA LYS A 95 2.97 -11.60 8.46
C LYS A 95 3.39 -10.22 7.94
N GLN A 96 3.50 -9.23 8.83
CA GLN A 96 3.99 -7.89 8.48
C GLN A 96 5.43 -7.94 7.97
N LYS A 97 6.33 -8.63 8.68
CA LYS A 97 7.73 -8.79 8.28
C LYS A 97 7.87 -9.51 6.94
N ALA A 98 7.07 -10.54 6.68
CA ALA A 98 7.07 -11.26 5.42
C ALA A 98 6.62 -10.36 4.26
N HIS A 99 5.57 -9.56 4.47
CA HIS A 99 5.12 -8.57 3.49
C HIS A 99 6.18 -7.49 3.23
N GLU A 100 6.80 -6.94 4.28
CA GLU A 100 7.90 -5.98 4.15
C GLU A 100 9.10 -6.57 3.40
N GLN A 101 9.45 -7.83 3.69
CA GLN A 101 10.52 -8.53 2.99
C GLN A 101 10.19 -8.74 1.51
N TYR A 102 8.94 -9.10 1.19
CA TYR A 102 8.48 -9.24 -0.18
C TYR A 102 8.58 -7.90 -0.92
N MET A 103 8.04 -6.82 -0.34
CA MET A 103 8.14 -5.48 -0.91
C MET A 103 9.58 -5.05 -1.12
N LYS A 104 10.45 -5.28 -0.13
CA LYS A 104 11.88 -4.98 -0.22
C LYS A 104 12.58 -5.80 -1.30
N LEU A 105 12.23 -7.07 -1.48
CA LEU A 105 12.78 -7.92 -2.55
C LEU A 105 12.33 -7.43 -3.93
N GLN A 106 11.11 -6.94 -4.05
CA GLN A 106 10.57 -6.37 -5.28
C GLN A 106 11.25 -5.04 -5.63
N GLU A 107 11.43 -4.15 -4.65
CA GLU A 107 12.22 -2.92 -4.82
C GLU A 107 13.66 -3.20 -5.20
N GLN A 108 14.27 -4.24 -4.62
CA GLN A 108 15.62 -4.69 -4.98
C GLN A 108 15.69 -5.35 -6.36
N GLY A 109 14.57 -5.56 -7.04
CA GLY A 109 14.55 -6.23 -8.33
C GLY A 109 14.89 -7.72 -8.23
N LYS A 110 14.74 -8.34 -7.06
CA LYS A 110 15.11 -9.74 -6.85
C LYS A 110 13.99 -10.71 -7.20
N THR A 111 12.74 -10.27 -7.20
CA THR A 111 11.59 -11.07 -7.69
C THR A 111 11.67 -11.23 -9.21
N GLU A 112 11.19 -12.34 -9.75
CA GLU A 112 11.27 -12.60 -11.19
C GLU A 112 10.51 -11.55 -12.02
N GLN A 113 9.38 -11.07 -11.50
CA GLN A 113 8.61 -9.98 -12.11
C GLN A 113 9.44 -8.69 -12.18
N ALA A 114 10.01 -8.26 -11.06
CA ALA A 114 10.82 -7.04 -11.04
C ALA A 114 12.09 -7.15 -11.91
N ARG A 115 12.69 -8.34 -12.01
CA ARG A 115 13.79 -8.59 -12.97
C ARG A 115 13.36 -8.38 -14.41
N LYS A 116 12.19 -8.92 -14.79
CA LYS A 116 11.62 -8.75 -16.14
C LYS A 116 11.31 -7.28 -16.41
N ASP A 117 10.72 -6.57 -15.46
CA ASP A 117 10.39 -5.15 -15.60
C ASP A 117 11.65 -4.29 -15.75
N LEU A 118 12.67 -4.52 -14.92
CA LEU A 118 13.96 -3.83 -15.05
C LEU A 118 14.65 -4.14 -16.38
N ALA A 119 14.63 -5.40 -16.81
CA ALA A 119 15.15 -5.81 -18.11
C ALA A 119 14.43 -5.10 -19.26
N PHE A 120 13.10 -5.04 -19.21
CA PHE A 120 12.30 -4.33 -20.20
C PHE A 120 12.59 -2.83 -20.23
N ILE A 121 12.66 -2.17 -19.06
CA ILE A 121 13.03 -0.75 -18.96
C ILE A 121 14.44 -0.51 -19.52
N SER A 122 15.40 -1.39 -19.23
CA SER A 122 16.77 -1.27 -19.74
C SER A 122 16.83 -1.41 -21.27
N LEU A 123 16.05 -2.33 -21.86
CA LEU A 123 15.95 -2.48 -23.31
C LEU A 123 15.37 -1.22 -23.97
N ILE A 124 14.32 -0.63 -23.38
CA ILE A 124 13.77 0.63 -23.87
C ILE A 124 14.80 1.75 -23.79
N ARG A 125 15.56 1.85 -22.69
CA ARG A 125 16.64 2.85 -22.56
C ARG A 125 17.71 2.65 -23.64
N GLN A 126 18.11 1.42 -23.92
CA GLN A 126 19.05 1.09 -24.98
C GLN A 126 18.51 1.50 -26.36
N GLN A 127 17.28 1.12 -26.70
CA GLN A 127 16.65 1.51 -27.96
C GLN A 127 16.55 3.03 -28.12
N ARG A 128 16.23 3.76 -27.04
CA ARG A 128 16.21 5.23 -27.06
C ARG A 128 17.61 5.82 -27.27
N ALA A 129 18.62 5.28 -26.60
CA ALA A 129 20.00 5.73 -26.75
C ALA A 129 20.54 5.44 -28.16
N GLU A 130 20.28 4.26 -28.71
CA GLU A 130 20.66 3.89 -30.08
C GLU A 130 19.95 4.76 -31.12
N ALA A 131 18.65 5.03 -30.93
CA ALA A 131 17.91 5.93 -31.82
C ALA A 131 18.43 7.38 -31.74
N ALA A 132 18.83 7.85 -30.55
CA ALA A 132 19.46 9.16 -30.39
C ALA A 132 20.82 9.22 -31.10
N LYS A 133 21.68 8.23 -30.88
CA LYS A 133 22.99 8.12 -31.57
C LYS A 133 22.85 8.06 -33.08
N LYS A 134 21.94 7.23 -33.61
CA LYS A 134 21.66 7.16 -35.06
C LYS A 134 21.21 8.51 -35.64
N ARG A 135 20.37 9.27 -34.92
CA ARG A 135 19.97 10.62 -35.35
C ARG A 135 21.11 11.62 -35.30
N GLU A 136 21.98 11.55 -34.29
CA GLU A 136 23.15 12.42 -34.18
C GLU A 136 24.17 12.13 -35.28
N GLU A 137 24.46 10.87 -35.57
CA GLU A 137 25.34 10.44 -36.66
C GLU A 137 24.79 10.89 -38.03
N GLU A 138 23.50 10.73 -38.27
CA GLU A 138 22.87 11.19 -39.52
C GLU A 138 22.92 12.72 -39.65
N ARG A 139 22.70 13.46 -38.55
CA ARG A 139 22.83 14.93 -38.52
C ARG A 139 24.27 15.36 -38.78
N ALA A 140 25.24 14.76 -38.11
CA ALA A 140 26.66 15.04 -38.29
C ALA A 140 27.11 14.73 -39.73
N ALA A 141 26.72 13.59 -40.30
CA ALA A 141 27.03 13.24 -41.68
C ALA A 141 26.40 14.23 -42.69
N LYS A 142 25.17 14.70 -42.43
CA LYS A 142 24.51 15.73 -43.23
C LYS A 142 25.22 17.08 -43.12
N GLU A 143 25.72 17.45 -41.95
CA GLU A 143 26.49 18.68 -41.74
C GLU A 143 27.86 18.63 -42.41
N LEU A 144 28.58 17.51 -42.31
CA LEU A 144 29.84 17.30 -43.02
C LEU A 144 29.64 17.38 -44.54
N LYS A 145 28.62 16.73 -45.09
CA LYS A 145 28.28 16.82 -46.52
C LYS A 145 27.93 18.26 -46.95
N LYS A 146 27.21 19.01 -46.12
CA LYS A 146 26.91 20.43 -46.38
C LYS A 146 28.14 21.32 -46.27
N ALA A 147 29.07 21.02 -45.36
CA ALA A 147 30.31 21.75 -45.20
C ALA A 147 31.27 21.48 -46.37
N GLU A 148 31.34 20.23 -46.84
CA GLU A 148 32.11 19.84 -48.03
C GLU A 148 31.53 20.46 -49.30
N ALA A 149 30.20 20.51 -49.46
CA ALA A 149 29.55 21.17 -50.61
C ALA A 149 29.63 22.71 -50.59
N ARG A 150 30.04 23.32 -49.47
CA ARG A 150 30.24 24.78 -49.35
C ARG A 150 31.70 25.20 -49.53
N LYS A 151 32.61 24.24 -49.65
CA LYS A 151 34.04 24.46 -49.87
C LYS A 151 34.37 24.33 -51.35
#